data_AF-A0A927T053-F1
#
_entry.id   AF-A0A927T053-F1
#
_cell.length_a   1.000
_cell.length_b   1.000
_cell.length_c   1.000
_cell.angle_alpha   90.00
_cell.angle_beta   90.00
_cell.angle_gamma   90.00
#
_symmetry.space_group_name_H-M   'P 1'
#
loop_
_entity.id
_entity.type
_entity.pdbx_description
1 polymer ?
#
loop_
_entity_poly.entity_id
_entity_poly.type
_entity_poly.pdbx_seq_one_letter_code
_entity_poly.pdbx_strand_id
1 'polypeptide(L)'
;MENASKALLIAGAILIVILLIAVGMLVYSKSRSVIDTGIAQMSSTEISMFNAQFDEYSGDQKGTSVKSLLQAVIANNQTYATDTAKQVTINSKTSAADISALLTAIKPSSTYTVTFTYTEGLIKTISYSEKT
;
A
#
# COMPACT_ATOMS: atom_id res chain seq x y z
N MET A 1 -25.28 43.69 28.01
CA MET A 1 -23.97 43.30 27.45
C MET A 1 -23.59 41.85 27.79
N GLU A 2 -23.99 41.33 28.96
CA GLU A 2 -23.69 39.95 29.38
C GLU A 2 -24.23 38.86 28.43
N ASN A 3 -25.41 39.05 27.85
CA ASN A 3 -26.03 38.08 26.93
C ASN A 3 -25.31 37.96 25.58
N ALA A 4 -24.71 39.05 25.10
CA ALA A 4 -23.89 39.02 23.90
C ALA A 4 -22.59 38.25 24.12
N SER A 5 -21.99 38.38 25.32
CA SER A 5 -20.81 37.62 25.70
C SER A 5 -21.10 36.12 25.85
N LYS A 6 -22.25 35.77 26.46
CA LYS A 6 -22.69 34.36 26.54
C LYS A 6 -22.94 33.75 25.16
N ALA A 7 -23.57 34.48 24.25
CA ALA A 7 -23.77 34.05 22.87
C ALA A 7 -22.45 33.88 22.11
N LEU A 8 -21.50 34.80 22.31
CA LEU A 8 -20.19 34.76 21.66
C LEU A 8 -19.36 33.54 22.11
N LEU A 9 -19.37 33.22 23.41
CA LEU A 9 -18.69 32.04 23.94
C LEU A 9 -19.29 30.73 23.41
N ILE A 10 -20.62 30.67 23.29
CA ILE A 10 -21.33 29.50 22.76
C ILE A 10 -21.05 29.35 21.24
N ALA A 11 -21.08 30.44 20.49
CA ALA A 11 -20.76 30.42 19.06
C ALA A 11 -19.31 29.99 18.79
N GLY A 12 -18.36 30.46 19.62
CA GLY A 12 -16.97 30.05 19.53
C GLY A 12 -16.77 28.54 19.78
N ALA A 13 -17.46 27.98 20.78
CA ALA A 13 -17.38 26.56 21.10
C ALA A 13 -17.94 25.68 19.96
N ILE A 14 -19.10 26.06 19.39
CA ILE A 14 -19.71 25.32 18.27
C ILE A 14 -18.81 25.37 17.02
N LEU A 15 -18.20 26.54 16.75
CA LEU A 15 -17.28 26.72 15.63
C LEU A 15 -16.04 25.82 15.75
N ILE A 16 -15.48 25.69 16.96
CA ILE A 16 -14.34 24.78 17.21
C ILE A 16 -14.74 23.32 16.96
N VAL A 17 -15.94 22.90 17.36
CA VAL A 17 -16.42 21.52 17.13
C VAL A 17 -16.55 21.22 15.63
N ILE A 18 -17.10 22.15 14.85
CA ILE A 18 -17.22 22.00 13.38
C ILE A 18 -15.83 21.88 12.74
N LEU A 19 -14.85 22.67 13.19
CA LEU A 19 -13.46 22.58 12.73
C LEU A 19 -12.82 21.22 13.08
N LEU A 20 -13.05 20.71 14.30
CA LEU A 20 -12.52 19.41 14.71
C LEU A 20 -13.12 18.25 13.90
N ILE A 21 -14.41 18.30 13.57
CA ILE A 21 -15.04 17.32 12.69
C ILE A 21 -14.46 17.42 11.27
N ALA A 22 -14.26 18.62 10.74
CA ALA A 22 -13.65 18.84 9.43
C ALA A 22 -12.20 18.32 9.36
N VAL A 23 -11.38 18.59 10.39
CA VAL A 23 -10.02 18.06 10.50
C VAL A 23 -10.04 16.55 10.66
N GLY A 24 -10.96 16.00 11.46
CA GLY A 24 -11.13 14.55 11.62
C GLY A 24 -11.48 13.85 10.32
N MET A 25 -12.42 14.40 9.53
CA MET A 25 -12.74 13.91 8.19
C MET A 25 -11.59 14.08 7.20
N LEU A 26 -10.80 15.15 7.31
CA LEU A 26 -9.61 15.39 6.49
C LEU A 26 -8.48 14.41 6.83
N VAL A 27 -8.28 14.05 8.10
CA VAL A 27 -7.33 13.01 8.49
C VAL A 27 -7.83 11.63 8.05
N TYR A 28 -9.12 11.34 8.22
CA TYR A 28 -9.76 10.10 7.77
C TYR A 28 -9.70 9.93 6.24
N SER A 29 -9.96 11.01 5.48
CA SER A 29 -9.84 11.02 4.03
C SER A 29 -8.39 11.00 3.58
N LYS A 30 -7.45 11.62 4.31
CA LYS A 30 -6.01 11.45 4.05
C LYS A 30 -5.56 10.00 4.23
N SER A 31 -6.12 9.25 5.18
CA SER A 31 -5.85 7.81 5.30
C SER A 31 -6.35 6.98 4.10
N ARG A 32 -7.32 7.48 3.31
CA ARG A 32 -7.78 6.82 2.08
C ARG A 32 -7.26 7.45 0.78
N SER A 33 -6.86 8.73 0.80
CA SER A 33 -6.53 9.54 -0.39
C SER A 33 -5.08 9.99 -0.47
N VAL A 34 -4.25 9.81 0.56
CA VAL A 34 -2.78 10.02 0.47
C VAL A 34 -2.09 8.84 -0.25
N ILE A 35 -2.85 7.82 -0.66
CA ILE A 35 -2.29 6.64 -1.34
C ILE A 35 -2.00 6.88 -2.84
N ASP A 36 -2.54 7.94 -3.45
CA ASP A 36 -2.55 8.06 -4.91
C ASP A 36 -1.63 9.14 -5.51
N THR A 37 -0.98 10.00 -4.70
CA THR A 37 -0.19 11.14 -5.23
C THR A 37 1.31 10.89 -5.37
N GLY A 38 1.82 9.71 -5.00
CA GLY A 38 3.25 9.39 -5.11
C GLY A 38 3.69 8.84 -6.48
N ILE A 39 2.77 8.28 -7.26
CA ILE A 39 3.11 7.66 -8.57
C ILE A 39 3.29 8.72 -9.66
N ALA A 40 2.50 9.81 -9.62
CA ALA A 40 2.58 10.94 -10.55
C ALA A 40 3.92 11.69 -10.57
N GLN A 41 4.89 11.33 -9.71
CA GLN A 41 6.22 11.94 -9.65
C GLN A 41 7.35 11.02 -10.14
N MET A 42 7.10 9.73 -10.41
CA MET A 42 8.16 8.84 -10.91
C MET A 42 8.35 9.01 -12.41
N SER A 43 9.60 9.20 -12.84
CA SER A 43 9.95 9.16 -14.26
C SER A 43 9.78 7.74 -14.82
N SER A 44 9.64 7.62 -16.14
CA SER A 44 9.57 6.33 -16.84
C SER A 44 10.75 5.41 -16.52
N THR A 45 11.94 5.98 -16.31
CA THR A 45 13.15 5.24 -15.93
C THR A 45 13.03 4.68 -14.51
N GLU A 46 12.51 5.46 -13.56
CA GLU A 46 12.31 5.01 -12.19
C GLU A 46 11.24 3.92 -12.09
N ILE A 47 10.16 4.04 -12.87
CA ILE A 47 9.13 2.99 -12.96
C ILE A 47 9.75 1.69 -13.49
N SER A 48 10.56 1.78 -14.55
CA SER A 48 11.23 0.59 -15.10
C SER A 48 12.19 -0.05 -14.10
N MET A 49 12.98 0.75 -13.37
CA MET A 49 13.89 0.24 -12.34
C MET A 49 13.12 -0.41 -11.19
N PHE A 50 11.99 0.17 -10.79
CA PHE A 50 11.15 -0.38 -9.75
C PHE A 50 10.58 -1.74 -10.16
N ASN A 51 9.98 -1.83 -11.35
CA ASN A 51 9.36 -3.06 -11.85
C ASN A 51 10.38 -4.17 -12.08
N ALA A 52 11.60 -3.82 -12.51
CA ALA A 52 12.69 -4.78 -12.73
C ALA A 52 13.05 -5.59 -11.48
N GLN A 53 12.76 -5.08 -10.27
CA GLN A 53 12.94 -5.82 -9.02
C GLN A 53 12.02 -7.05 -8.90
N PHE A 54 10.91 -7.08 -9.66
CA PHE A 54 9.88 -8.12 -9.58
C PHE A 54 9.68 -8.87 -10.89
N ASP A 55 10.05 -8.29 -12.03
CA ASP A 55 9.80 -8.85 -13.36
C ASP A 55 10.35 -10.27 -13.55
N GLU A 56 11.48 -10.60 -12.92
CA GLU A 56 12.08 -11.95 -12.97
C GLU A 56 11.18 -13.05 -12.39
N TYR A 57 10.23 -12.69 -11.53
CA TYR A 57 9.31 -13.62 -10.88
C TYR A 57 7.99 -13.77 -11.63
N SER A 58 7.84 -13.20 -12.83
CA SER A 58 6.62 -13.33 -13.62
C SER A 58 6.41 -14.76 -14.13
N GLY A 59 5.15 -15.17 -14.33
CA GLY A 59 4.81 -16.43 -14.95
C GLY A 59 5.02 -17.64 -14.04
N ASP A 60 5.38 -18.79 -14.63
CA ASP A 60 5.54 -20.04 -13.91
C ASP A 60 6.86 -20.10 -13.15
N GLN A 61 6.79 -20.10 -11.83
CA GLN A 61 7.91 -20.03 -10.91
C GLN A 61 7.93 -21.23 -9.96
N LYS A 62 9.14 -21.65 -9.57
CA LYS A 62 9.28 -22.63 -8.48
C LYS A 62 8.95 -21.99 -7.14
N GLY A 63 8.44 -22.78 -6.21
CA GLY A 63 8.10 -22.30 -4.87
C GLY A 63 9.27 -21.61 -4.17
N THR A 64 10.52 -22.03 -4.42
CA THR A 64 11.72 -21.32 -3.95
C THR A 64 11.80 -19.89 -4.48
N SER A 65 11.58 -19.68 -5.78
CA SER A 65 11.57 -18.34 -6.40
C SER A 65 10.41 -17.50 -5.88
N VAL A 66 9.24 -18.10 -5.65
CA VAL A 66 8.10 -17.40 -5.03
C VAL A 66 8.43 -16.96 -3.60
N LYS A 67 9.16 -17.77 -2.81
CA LYS A 67 9.61 -17.33 -1.48
C LYS A 67 10.54 -16.12 -1.57
N SER A 68 11.47 -16.11 -2.53
CA SER A 68 12.34 -14.95 -2.78
C SER A 68 11.55 -13.71 -3.18
N LEU A 69 10.53 -13.87 -4.03
CA LEU A 69 9.58 -12.80 -4.38
C LEU A 69 8.89 -12.23 -3.12
N LEU A 70 8.36 -13.08 -2.25
CA LEU A 70 7.69 -12.64 -1.02
C LEU A 70 8.65 -11.85 -0.11
N GLN A 71 9.92 -12.28 -0.02
CA GLN A 71 10.95 -11.56 0.72
C GLN A 71 11.28 -10.21 0.09
N ALA A 72 11.39 -10.15 -1.24
CA ALA A 72 11.60 -8.91 -1.98
C ALA A 72 10.45 -7.91 -1.75
N VAL A 73 9.20 -8.38 -1.76
CA VAL A 73 8.02 -7.55 -1.45
C VAL A 73 8.07 -7.03 -0.01
N ILE A 74 8.42 -7.87 0.98
CA ILE A 74 8.59 -7.44 2.37
C ILE A 74 9.66 -6.35 2.46
N ALA A 75 10.83 -6.56 1.85
CA ALA A 75 11.94 -5.62 1.87
C ALA A 75 11.54 -4.28 1.22
N ASN A 76 10.94 -4.31 0.03
CA ASN A 76 10.42 -3.13 -0.65
C ASN A 76 9.42 -2.37 0.23
N ASN A 77 8.44 -3.07 0.80
CA ASN A 77 7.42 -2.45 1.64
C ASN A 77 8.00 -1.86 2.93
N GLN A 78 9.08 -2.43 3.46
CA GLN A 78 9.81 -1.84 4.59
C GLN A 78 10.58 -0.58 4.16
N THR A 79 11.29 -0.62 3.03
CA THR A 79 12.00 0.54 2.47
C THR A 79 11.06 1.71 2.22
N TYR A 80 9.85 1.44 1.74
CA TYR A 80 8.85 2.45 1.38
C TYR A 80 7.70 2.55 2.39
N ALA A 81 7.93 2.24 3.67
CA ALA A 81 6.86 2.15 4.69
C ALA A 81 5.97 3.41 4.79
N THR A 82 6.51 4.58 4.48
CA THR A 82 5.78 5.87 4.46
C THR A 82 5.32 6.30 3.05
N ASP A 83 5.80 5.63 2.00
CA ASP A 83 5.48 5.90 0.59
C ASP A 83 4.51 4.82 0.08
N THR A 84 3.24 5.04 0.37
CA THR A 84 2.16 4.11 0.01
C THR A 84 1.98 3.90 -1.50
N ALA A 85 2.49 4.80 -2.34
CA ALA A 85 2.49 4.63 -3.78
C ALA A 85 3.39 3.46 -4.21
N LYS A 86 4.54 3.30 -3.55
CA LYS A 86 5.53 2.23 -3.82
C LYS A 86 5.33 0.95 -3.01
N GLN A 87 4.31 0.91 -2.14
CA GLN A 87 3.89 -0.33 -1.47
C GLN A 87 3.28 -1.31 -2.47
N VAL A 88 3.69 -2.58 -2.39
CA VAL A 88 3.20 -3.69 -3.21
C VAL A 88 2.33 -4.62 -2.37
N THR A 89 1.16 -5.00 -2.90
CA THR A 89 0.27 -5.97 -2.26
C THR A 89 0.45 -7.34 -2.91
N ILE A 90 0.57 -8.42 -2.12
CA ILE A 90 0.69 -9.78 -2.63
C ILE A 90 -0.45 -10.67 -2.10
N ASN A 91 -1.21 -11.33 -2.97
CA ASN A 91 -2.41 -12.10 -2.62
C ASN A 91 -3.33 -11.37 -1.62
N SER A 92 -3.58 -10.07 -1.86
CA SER A 92 -4.36 -9.17 -0.99
C SER A 92 -3.74 -8.88 0.40
N LYS A 93 -2.44 -9.12 0.60
CA LYS A 93 -1.69 -8.84 1.82
C LYS A 93 -0.58 -7.82 1.58
N THR A 94 -0.39 -6.90 2.53
CA THR A 94 0.65 -5.84 2.42
C THR A 94 1.56 -5.82 3.66
N SER A 95 1.07 -6.29 4.82
CA SER A 95 1.84 -6.29 6.06
C SER A 95 2.93 -7.37 6.04
N ALA A 96 4.10 -7.08 6.63
CA ALA A 96 5.19 -8.05 6.70
C ALA A 96 4.78 -9.34 7.44
N ALA A 97 3.92 -9.23 8.45
CA ALA A 97 3.42 -10.38 9.21
C ALA A 97 2.55 -11.30 8.34
N ASP A 98 1.60 -10.74 7.59
CA ASP A 98 0.75 -11.52 6.68
C ASP A 98 1.56 -12.18 5.57
N ILE A 99 2.52 -11.44 4.98
CA ILE A 99 3.35 -11.98 3.89
C ILE A 99 4.30 -13.06 4.42
N SER A 100 4.79 -12.94 5.66
CA SER A 100 5.58 -13.99 6.31
C SER A 100 4.78 -15.27 6.51
N ALA A 101 3.48 -15.17 6.82
CA ALA A 101 2.60 -16.34 6.91
C ALA A 101 2.36 -17.00 5.53
N LEU A 102 2.30 -16.22 4.46
CA LEU A 102 2.27 -16.75 3.10
C LEU A 102 3.56 -17.50 2.75
N LEU A 103 4.72 -16.98 3.18
CA LEU A 103 6.03 -17.57 2.91
C LEU A 103 6.19 -18.98 3.53
N THR A 104 5.62 -19.20 4.72
CA THR A 104 5.64 -20.51 5.37
C THR A 104 4.70 -21.51 4.69
N ALA A 105 3.62 -21.03 4.06
CA ALA A 105 2.65 -21.86 3.34
C ALA A 105 3.14 -22.31 1.95
N ILE A 106 4.14 -21.66 1.36
CA ILE A 106 4.70 -22.05 0.05
C ILE A 106 5.46 -23.37 0.16
N LYS A 107 5.10 -24.32 -0.72
CA LYS A 107 5.80 -25.60 -0.92
C LYS A 107 6.97 -25.39 -1.89
N PRO A 108 8.24 -25.58 -1.46
CA PRO A 108 9.39 -25.32 -2.33
C PRO A 108 9.43 -26.13 -3.63
N SER A 109 8.87 -27.35 -3.62
CA SER A 109 8.85 -28.28 -4.75
C SER A 109 7.73 -28.00 -5.76
N SER A 110 6.68 -27.28 -5.37
CA SER A 110 5.55 -26.95 -6.24
C SER A 110 5.91 -25.86 -7.24
N THR A 111 5.15 -25.81 -8.34
CA THR A 111 5.22 -24.71 -9.31
C THR A 111 4.01 -23.81 -9.10
N TYR A 112 4.21 -22.51 -9.22
CA TYR A 112 3.19 -21.49 -9.01
C TYR A 112 3.17 -20.55 -10.21
N THR A 113 1.99 -20.10 -10.63
CA THR A 113 1.86 -19.05 -11.64
C THR A 113 1.71 -17.71 -10.94
N VAL A 114 2.62 -16.78 -11.25
CA VAL A 114 2.68 -15.42 -10.71
C VAL A 114 2.20 -14.43 -11.77
N THR A 115 1.40 -13.47 -11.34
CA THR A 115 0.80 -12.42 -12.18
C THR A 115 0.91 -11.07 -11.51
N PHE A 116 1.06 -10.01 -12.32
CA PHE A 116 1.20 -8.64 -11.85
C PHE A 116 0.07 -7.77 -12.38
N THR A 117 -0.37 -6.84 -11.54
CA THR A 117 -1.29 -5.76 -11.91
C THR A 117 -0.59 -4.44 -11.67
N TYR A 118 -0.73 -3.55 -12.65
CA TYR A 118 -0.05 -2.27 -12.68
C TYR A 118 -1.02 -1.12 -12.39
N THR A 119 -0.52 -0.08 -11.73
CA THR A 119 -1.20 1.21 -11.57
C THR A 119 -0.24 2.27 -12.09
N GLU A 120 -0.67 3.03 -13.11
CA GLU A 120 0.19 4.02 -13.79
C GLU A 120 1.54 3.44 -14.27
N GLY A 121 1.56 2.16 -14.67
CA GLY A 121 2.77 1.47 -15.15
C GLY A 121 3.65 0.89 -14.05
N LEU A 122 3.40 1.19 -12.76
CA LEU A 122 4.11 0.62 -11.62
C LEU A 122 3.42 -0.67 -11.13
N ILE A 123 4.18 -1.73 -10.81
CA ILE A 123 3.62 -2.94 -10.20
C ILE A 123 3.00 -2.59 -8.84
N LYS A 124 1.70 -2.85 -8.69
CA LYS A 124 0.94 -2.55 -7.46
C LYS A 124 0.47 -3.79 -6.74
N THR A 125 0.01 -4.78 -7.51
CA THR A 125 -0.50 -6.02 -6.97
C THR A 125 0.19 -7.20 -7.62
N ILE A 126 0.58 -8.16 -6.81
CA ILE A 126 1.15 -9.43 -7.21
C ILE A 126 0.21 -10.53 -6.75
N SER A 127 -0.12 -11.47 -7.64
CA SER A 127 -0.91 -12.64 -7.29
C SER A 127 -0.19 -13.92 -7.70
N TYR A 128 -0.21 -14.93 -6.86
CA TYR A 128 0.32 -16.25 -7.18
C TYR A 128 -0.68 -17.37 -6.84
N SER A 129 -0.68 -18.43 -7.63
CA SER A 129 -1.50 -19.64 -7.41
C SER A 129 -0.70 -20.90 -7.70
N GLU A 130 -0.90 -21.97 -6.92
CA GLU A 130 -0.23 -23.25 -7.14
C GLU A 130 -0.75 -23.88 -8.44
N LYS A 131 0.17 -24.25 -9.34
CA LYS A 131 -0.16 -24.91 -10.60
C LYS A 131 -0.54 -26.35 -10.30
N THR A 132 -1.78 -26.70 -10.63
CA THR A 132 -2.36 -28.04 -10.40
C THR A 132 -1.87 -29.05 -11.43
#